data_AF-A0ABD5DUX4-F1
#
_entry.id   AF-A0ABD5DUX4-F1
#
_cell.length_a   1.000
_cell.length_b   1.000
_cell.length_c   1.000
_cell.angle_alpha   90.00
_cell.angle_beta   90.00
_cell.angle_gamma   90.00
#
_symmetry.space_group_name_H-M   'P 1'
#
loop_
_entity.id
_entity.type
_entity.pdbx_description
1 polymer ?
#
loop_
_entity_poly.entity_id
_entity_poly.type
_entity_poly.pdbx_seq_one_letter_code
_entity_poly.pdbx_strand_id
1 'polypeptide(L)'
;PIVTGLLTGLVLGDVQTGVIMGATLELAFIGSFSVGASIPPDVVTGGILGVAFAITSGAGTETALLLGLPIATLTLILKNIYLGMFIPM
;
A
#
# COMPACT_ATOMS: atom_id res chain seq x y z
N PRO A 1 -2.53 3.33 6.06
CA PRO A 1 -2.67 3.90 4.69
C PRO A 1 -3.93 4.79 4.51
N ILE A 2 -4.58 5.23 5.60
CA ILE A 2 -5.76 6.10 5.58
C ILE A 2 -5.40 7.48 5.04
N VAL A 3 -4.25 8.01 5.47
CA VAL A 3 -3.75 9.31 5.01
C VAL A 3 -3.35 9.23 3.54
N THR A 4 -2.65 8.16 3.13
CA THR A 4 -2.22 8.01 1.73
C THR A 4 -3.38 7.68 0.79
N GLY A 5 -4.39 6.94 1.27
CA GLY A 5 -5.64 6.68 0.55
C GLY A 5 -6.49 7.94 0.37
N LEU A 6 -6.60 8.79 1.40
CA LEU A 6 -7.18 10.14 1.30
C LEU A 6 -6.50 10.95 0.19
N LEU A 7 -5.16 11.05 0.23
CA LEU A 7 -4.41 11.82 -0.75
C LEU A 7 -4.57 11.26 -2.17
N THR A 8 -4.59 9.93 -2.29
CA THR A 8 -4.81 9.25 -3.58
C THR A 8 -6.21 9.54 -4.12
N GLY A 9 -7.24 9.42 -3.28
CA GLY A 9 -8.62 9.76 -3.64
C GLY A 9 -8.78 11.23 -4.02
N LEU A 10 -8.10 12.14 -3.32
CA LEU A 10 -8.08 13.57 -3.66
C LEU A 10 -7.49 13.81 -5.04
N VAL A 11 -6.36 13.18 -5.37
CA VAL A 11 -5.72 13.31 -6.69
C VAL A 11 -6.60 12.70 -7.80
N LEU A 12 -7.33 11.64 -7.50
CA LEU A 12 -8.21 10.95 -8.46
C LEU A 12 -9.65 11.51 -8.52
N GLY A 13 -9.97 12.51 -7.70
CA GLY A 13 -11.30 13.15 -7.68
C GLY A 13 -12.38 12.38 -6.91
N ASP A 14 -12.04 11.31 -6.20
CA ASP A 14 -12.94 10.53 -5.35
C ASP A 14 -12.36 10.33 -3.94
N VAL A 15 -12.53 11.37 -3.12
CA VAL A 15 -12.01 11.41 -1.74
C VAL A 15 -12.72 10.40 -0.86
N GLN A 16 -14.04 10.24 -1.00
CA GLN A 16 -14.82 9.37 -0.13
C GLN A 16 -14.39 7.91 -0.31
N THR A 17 -14.30 7.45 -1.55
CA THR A 17 -13.83 6.10 -1.85
C THR A 17 -12.37 5.93 -1.44
N GLY A 18 -11.51 6.93 -1.68
CA GLY A 18 -10.10 6.89 -1.27
C GLY A 18 -9.90 6.75 0.24
N VAL A 19 -10.69 7.46 1.06
CA VAL A 19 -10.65 7.34 2.53
C VAL A 19 -11.13 5.97 2.99
N ILE A 20 -12.25 5.49 2.44
CA ILE A 20 -12.82 4.18 2.81
C ILE A 20 -11.81 3.08 2.48
N MET A 21 -11.30 3.05 1.25
CA MET A 21 -10.33 2.04 0.84
C MET A 21 -9.01 2.15 1.62
N GLY A 22 -8.53 3.38 1.87
CA GLY A 22 -7.33 3.63 2.67
C GLY A 22 -7.45 3.14 4.11
N ALA A 23 -8.60 3.35 4.74
CA ALA A 23 -8.91 2.86 6.08
C ALA A 23 -9.00 1.32 6.10
N THR A 24 -9.65 0.71 5.10
CA THR A 24 -9.73 -0.75 5.00
C THR A 24 -8.36 -1.38 4.81
N LEU A 25 -7.51 -0.81 3.95
CA LEU A 25 -6.12 -1.23 3.80
C LEU A 25 -5.32 -1.04 5.09
N GLU A 26 -5.61 -0.01 5.88
CA GLU A 26 -4.93 0.20 7.15
C GLU A 26 -5.28 -0.85 8.19
N LEU A 27 -6.54 -1.25 8.26
CA LEU A 27 -6.96 -2.36 9.08
C LEU A 27 -6.32 -3.68 8.63
N ALA A 28 -6.23 -3.91 7.31
CA ALA A 28 -5.59 -5.11 6.76
C ALA A 28 -4.09 -5.19 7.07
N PHE A 29 -3.42 -4.03 7.20
CA PHE A 29 -1.98 -3.94 7.44
C PHE A 29 -1.61 -3.48 8.86
N ILE A 30 -2.54 -3.46 9.81
CA ILE A 30 -2.30 -2.87 11.14
C ILE A 30 -1.17 -3.54 11.93
N GLY A 31 -0.89 -4.81 11.63
CA GLY A 31 0.24 -5.57 12.21
C GLY A 31 1.54 -5.51 11.41
N SER A 32 1.60 -4.74 10.32
CA SER A 32 2.75 -4.69 9.44
C SER A 32 3.75 -3.63 9.90
N PHE A 33 4.60 -4.01 10.86
CA PHE A 33 5.69 -3.17 11.37
C PHE A 33 7.00 -3.96 11.42
N SER A 34 8.12 -3.24 11.35
CA SER A 34 9.46 -3.84 11.37
C SER A 34 9.88 -4.14 12.82
N VAL A 35 10.45 -5.33 13.03
CA VAL A 35 11.05 -5.74 14.31
C VAL A 35 12.43 -6.32 14.05
N GLY A 36 13.47 -5.72 14.65
CA GLY A 36 14.86 -6.13 14.44
C GLY A 36 15.29 -5.92 12.98
N ALA A 37 15.82 -6.97 12.34
CA ALA A 37 16.24 -6.94 10.94
C ALA A 37 15.13 -7.33 9.94
N SER A 38 13.89 -7.54 10.42
CA SER A 38 12.78 -7.87 9.51
C SER A 38 12.30 -6.64 8.76
N ILE A 39 12.20 -6.74 7.43
CA ILE A 39 11.59 -5.71 6.59
C ILE A 39 10.17 -6.19 6.25
N PRO A 40 9.12 -5.52 6.75
CA PRO A 40 7.73 -5.90 6.45
C PRO A 40 7.33 -5.44 5.05
N PRO A 41 6.20 -5.93 4.50
CA PRO A 41 5.64 -5.45 3.25
C PRO A 41 5.45 -3.92 3.25
N ASP A 42 5.65 -3.28 2.09
CA ASP A 42 5.53 -1.83 1.98
C ASP A 42 4.07 -1.36 1.87
N VAL A 43 3.46 -1.14 3.03
CA VAL A 43 2.04 -0.77 3.17
C VAL A 43 1.69 0.58 2.53
N VAL A 44 2.68 1.46 2.36
CA VAL A 44 2.49 2.79 1.76
C VAL A 44 2.31 2.65 0.26
N THR A 45 3.25 2.00 -0.45
CA THR A 45 3.16 1.80 -1.90
C THR A 45 2.00 0.89 -2.25
N GLY A 46 1.81 -0.20 -1.50
CA GLY A 46 0.64 -1.08 -1.66
C GLY A 46 -0.67 -0.35 -1.45
N GLY A 47 -0.73 0.55 -0.45
CA GLY A 47 -1.91 1.36 -0.18
C GLY A 47 -2.22 2.37 -1.29
N ILE A 48 -1.22 3.13 -1.74
CA ILE A 48 -1.39 4.14 -2.80
C ILE A 48 -1.81 3.49 -4.11
N LEU A 49 -1.06 2.48 -4.56
CA LEU A 49 -1.34 1.84 -5.85
C LEU A 49 -2.62 0.98 -5.79
N GLY A 50 -2.88 0.30 -4.66
CA GLY A 50 -4.12 -0.45 -4.46
C GLY A 50 -5.37 0.44 -4.53
N VAL A 51 -5.36 1.57 -3.84
CA VAL A 51 -6.46 2.56 -3.93
C VAL A 51 -6.57 3.16 -5.33
N ALA A 52 -5.43 3.51 -5.93
CA ALA A 52 -5.43 4.13 -7.25
C ALA A 52 -6.00 3.21 -8.33
N PHE A 53 -5.62 1.93 -8.35
CA PHE A 53 -6.16 0.97 -9.29
C PHE A 53 -7.64 0.66 -9.04
N ALA A 54 -8.05 0.55 -7.78
CA ALA A 54 -9.46 0.31 -7.47
C ALA A 54 -10.36 1.48 -7.93
N ILE A 55 -9.98 2.73 -7.64
CA ILE A 55 -10.72 3.92 -8.09
C ILE A 55 -10.75 4.02 -9.62
N THR A 56 -9.61 3.89 -10.28
CA THR A 56 -9.52 4.04 -11.76
C THR A 56 -10.23 2.92 -12.52
N SER A 57 -10.35 1.73 -11.94
CA SER A 57 -11.11 0.61 -12.52
C SER A 57 -12.60 0.63 -12.15
N GLY A 58 -13.04 1.58 -11.33
CA GLY A 58 -14.41 1.63 -10.83
C GLY A 58 -14.78 0.42 -9.95
N ALA A 59 -13.78 -0.22 -9.35
CA ALA A 59 -13.93 -1.42 -8.55
C ALA A 59 -14.08 -1.12 -7.06
N GLY A 60 -14.57 -2.11 -6.32
CA GLY A 60 -14.78 -1.99 -4.88
C GLY A 60 -13.49 -2.09 -4.06
N THR A 61 -13.63 -1.91 -2.75
CA THR A 61 -12.52 -1.98 -1.78
C THR A 61 -11.81 -3.34 -1.76
N GLU A 62 -12.52 -4.40 -2.13
CA GLU A 62 -11.97 -5.76 -2.28
C GLU A 62 -10.81 -5.80 -3.27
N THR A 63 -10.91 -5.06 -4.37
CA THR A 63 -9.85 -4.95 -5.38
C THR A 63 -8.63 -4.24 -4.84
N ALA A 64 -8.82 -3.18 -4.04
CA ALA A 64 -7.73 -2.47 -3.40
C ALA A 64 -6.94 -3.39 -2.45
N LEU A 65 -7.63 -4.25 -1.70
CA LEU A 65 -7.01 -5.27 -0.85
C LEU A 65 -6.28 -6.35 -1.66
N LEU A 66 -6.93 -6.88 -2.69
CA LEU A 66 -6.40 -7.93 -3.56
C LEU A 66 -5.10 -7.51 -4.24
N LEU A 67 -5.01 -6.25 -4.68
CA LEU A 67 -3.82 -5.70 -5.33
C LEU A 67 -2.81 -5.15 -4.33
N GLY A 68 -3.27 -4.58 -3.22
CA GLY A 68 -2.42 -3.90 -2.24
C GLY A 68 -1.36 -4.81 -1.63
N LEU A 69 -1.72 -6.06 -1.28
CA LEU A 69 -0.79 -7.01 -0.68
C LEU A 69 0.32 -7.47 -1.65
N PRO A 70 0.03 -7.97 -2.88
CA PRO A 70 1.06 -8.29 -3.86
C PRO A 70 1.98 -7.12 -4.22
N ILE A 71 1.43 -5.90 -4.30
CA ILE A 71 2.24 -4.71 -4.60
C ILE A 71 3.17 -4.37 -3.42
N ALA A 72 2.66 -4.45 -2.19
CA ALA A 72 3.44 -4.22 -0.98
C ALA A 72 4.59 -5.24 -0.84
N THR A 73 4.35 -6.51 -1.16
CA THR A 73 5.37 -7.57 -1.10
C THR A 73 6.38 -7.47 -2.24
N LEU A 74 5.96 -7.10 -3.44
CA LEU A 74 6.89 -6.84 -4.54
C LEU A 74 7.83 -5.68 -4.20
N THR A 75 7.29 -4.60 -3.66
CA THR A 75 8.08 -3.43 -3.22
C THR A 75 9.09 -3.81 -2.15
N LEU A 76 8.71 -4.69 -1.21
CA LEU A 76 9.61 -5.26 -0.22
C LEU A 76 10.78 -6.02 -0.87
N ILE A 77 10.53 -6.86 -1.87
CA ILE A 77 11.59 -7.60 -2.57
C ILE A 77 12.57 -6.61 -3.23
N LEU A 78 12.05 -5.59 -3.91
CA LEU A 78 12.87 -4.56 -4.54
C LEU A 78 13.70 -3.78 -3.51
N LYS A 79 13.12 -3.44 -2.35
CA LYS A 79 13.83 -2.80 -1.25
C LYS A 79 14.97 -3.67 -0.72
N ASN A 80 14.75 -4.98 -0.56
CA ASN A 80 15.80 -5.90 -0.12
C ASN A 80 16.96 -5.98 -1.12
N ILE A 81 16.66 -6.06 -2.43
CA ILE A 81 17.70 -6.07 -3.47
C ILE A 81 18.49 -4.76 -3.45
N TYR A 82 17.80 -3.62 -3.38
CA TYR A 82 18.44 -2.31 -3.32
C TYR A 82 19.36 -2.19 -2.09
N LEU A 83 18.86 -2.53 -0.91
CA LEU A 83 19.64 -2.48 0.32
C LEU A 83 20.84 -3.42 0.23
N GLY A 84 20.66 -4.67 -0.21
CA GLY A 84 21.75 -5.64 -0.34
C GLY A 84 22.84 -5.25 -1.35
N MET A 85 22.51 -4.47 -2.39
CA MET A 85 23.49 -4.03 -3.40
C MET A 85 24.21 -2.73 -3.03
N PHE A 86 23.51 -1.77 -2.43
CA PHE A 86 24.04 -0.40 -2.24
C PHE A 86 24.40 -0.07 -0.80
N ILE A 87 23.81 -0.77 0.17
CA ILE A 87 24.10 -0.60 1.59
C ILE A 87 24.41 -1.99 2.15
N PRO A 88 25.61 -2.53 1.87
CA PRO A 88 26.02 -3.78 2.48
C PRO A 88 26.06 -3.55 4.00
N MET A 89 25.10 -4.15 4.69
CA MET A 89 25.12 -4.33 6.15
C MET A 89 26.21 -5.32 6.52
#